data_AF-A0A8T0W3U9-F1
#
_entry.id   AF-A0A8T0W3U9-F1
#
_cell.length_a   1.000
_cell.length_b   1.000
_cell.length_c   1.000
_cell.angle_alpha   90.00
_cell.angle_beta   90.00
_cell.angle_gamma   90.00
#
_symmetry.space_group_name_H-M   'P 1'
#
loop_
_entity.id
_entity.type
_entity.pdbx_description
1 polymer ?
#
loop_
_entity_poly.entity_id
_entity_poly.type
_entity_poly.pdbx_seq_one_letter_code
_entity_poly.pdbx_strand_id
1 'polypeptide(L)'
;MTCIPLKDINQGSYKTKICARLTRLSEFILDDKPEQIQRLDFVLLDVEGHAIEAQVPQQHISRFLPRLKEGTVYFVEFFQVVPCRTNYRAVSHTYMIKFTCHTRVTEFNAAPPTFPKYAYTLASFDTLRTRIDYTADMSDTIGRIVSVEPATTAYVKGLKKAIRHLYISDGRESIEVVLWSRQATEFPAEKIIELSKEKPIILLLLGIIAKSREGQLKIQGSMSCQYHINPAIPEAAALINKFTGFPHQVTWTGAATSSSSDIMTTSVTELAKLTNPHELYGNIYQVNVVLRTISPNQPWWYLGCILCRKRVFPEGETYRCPKCSGNKAEPI
;
A
#
# COMPACT_ATOMS: atom_id res chain seq x y z
N MET A 1 18.46 5.54 30.38
CA MET A 1 19.08 5.06 29.13
C MET A 1 18.95 6.14 28.08
N THR A 2 20.06 6.50 27.44
CA THR A 2 20.09 7.39 26.27
C THR A 2 19.44 6.67 25.08
N CYS A 3 18.77 7.40 24.19
CA CYS A 3 18.18 6.80 23.00
C CYS A 3 19.27 6.54 21.96
N ILE A 4 19.17 5.43 21.23
CA ILE A 4 20.03 5.15 20.07
C ILE A 4 19.34 5.57 18.76
N PRO A 5 20.10 5.98 17.73
CA PRO A 5 19.58 6.19 16.38
C PRO A 5 19.02 4.90 15.77
N LEU A 6 18.04 5.01 14.86
CA LEU A 6 17.43 3.85 14.22
C LEU A 6 18.39 3.12 13.27
N LYS A 7 19.30 3.84 12.62
CA LYS A 7 20.35 3.24 11.77
C LYS A 7 21.27 2.27 12.51
N ASP A 8 21.39 2.41 13.83
CA ASP A 8 22.29 1.59 14.65
C ASP A 8 21.59 0.34 15.19
N ILE A 9 20.28 0.18 14.92
CA ILE A 9 19.53 -1.00 15.35
C ILE A 9 20.05 -2.26 14.65
N ASN A 10 20.41 -3.23 15.47
CA ASN A 10 20.87 -4.55 15.06
C ASN A 10 20.32 -5.64 15.99
N GLN A 11 20.64 -6.91 15.74
CA GLN A 11 20.14 -8.05 16.53
C GLN A 11 20.41 -7.94 18.04
N GLY A 12 21.48 -7.24 18.46
CA GLY A 12 21.84 -7.02 19.87
C GLY A 12 21.06 -5.90 20.56
N SER A 13 20.19 -5.17 19.85
CA SER A 13 19.56 -3.94 20.35
C SER A 13 18.34 -4.15 21.28
N TYR A 14 18.14 -5.34 21.85
CA TYR A 14 16.95 -5.71 22.64
C TYR A 14 16.83 -5.03 24.02
N LYS A 15 17.92 -4.43 24.53
CA LYS A 15 17.92 -3.61 25.77
C LYS A 15 18.02 -2.11 25.51
N THR A 16 17.74 -1.68 24.28
CA THR A 16 17.90 -0.28 23.88
C THR A 16 16.60 0.50 24.02
N LYS A 17 16.75 1.82 24.07
CA LYS A 17 15.67 2.80 24.02
C LYS A 17 15.79 3.55 22.71
N ILE A 18 14.68 3.79 22.03
CA ILE A 18 14.63 4.64 20.83
C ILE A 18 13.67 5.80 21.05
N CYS A 19 13.90 6.91 20.36
CA CYS A 19 12.99 8.05 20.28
C CYS A 19 12.61 8.25 18.81
N ALA A 20 11.35 7.98 18.48
CA ALA A 20 10.91 8.00 17.09
C ALA A 20 9.46 8.46 16.92
N ARG A 21 9.19 9.18 15.84
CA ARG A 21 7.84 9.53 15.38
C ARG A 21 7.21 8.32 14.68
N LEU A 22 5.98 8.00 15.04
CA LEU A 22 5.17 7.07 14.26
C LEU A 22 4.63 7.82 13.03
N THR A 23 5.13 7.51 11.83
CA THR A 23 4.78 8.27 10.62
C THR A 23 3.70 7.62 9.77
N ARG A 24 3.59 6.29 9.81
CA ARG A 24 2.59 5.50 9.07
C ARG A 24 2.07 4.40 9.97
N LEU A 25 0.76 4.23 10.08
CA LEU A 25 0.07 3.14 10.78
C LEU A 25 -0.92 2.48 9.83
N SER A 26 -0.85 1.15 9.74
CA SER A 26 -1.69 0.34 8.87
C SER A 26 -2.21 -0.86 9.62
N GLU A 27 -3.49 -1.15 9.42
CA GLU A 27 -4.14 -2.35 9.90
C GLU A 27 -4.04 -3.42 8.82
N PHE A 28 -3.32 -4.50 9.11
CA PHE A 28 -3.23 -5.63 8.21
C PHE A 28 -4.39 -6.59 8.49
N ILE A 29 -5.32 -6.63 7.54
CA ILE A 29 -6.53 -7.48 7.56
C ILE A 29 -6.43 -8.47 6.41
N LEU A 30 -6.83 -9.72 6.64
CA LEU A 30 -6.87 -10.74 5.59
C LEU A 30 -8.22 -10.70 4.86
N ASP A 31 -8.21 -10.95 3.54
CA ASP A 31 -9.43 -10.96 2.72
C ASP A 31 -10.47 -11.98 3.24
N ASP A 32 -10.05 -13.12 3.84
CA ASP A 32 -10.91 -14.16 4.40
C ASP A 32 -11.37 -13.88 5.86
N LYS A 33 -10.79 -12.85 6.50
CA LYS A 33 -11.12 -12.43 7.88
C LYS A 33 -11.27 -10.91 7.98
N PRO A 34 -12.24 -10.32 7.28
CA PRO A 34 -12.36 -8.86 7.15
C PRO A 34 -12.64 -8.13 8.46
N GLU A 35 -13.20 -8.82 9.46
CA GLU A 35 -13.57 -8.23 10.75
C GLU A 35 -12.44 -8.26 11.79
N GLN A 36 -11.28 -8.85 11.46
CA GLN A 36 -10.21 -9.08 12.42
C GLN A 36 -8.86 -8.55 11.93
N ILE A 37 -8.35 -7.55 12.64
CA ILE A 37 -6.98 -7.06 12.46
C ILE A 37 -6.00 -8.17 12.88
N GLN A 38 -5.15 -8.59 11.96
CA GLN A 38 -4.17 -9.66 12.21
C GLN A 38 -2.84 -9.11 12.73
N ARG A 39 -2.48 -7.88 12.35
CA ARG A 39 -1.34 -7.14 12.91
C ARG A 39 -1.47 -5.65 12.61
N LEU A 40 -0.76 -4.84 13.39
CA LEU A 40 -0.50 -3.45 13.04
C LEU A 40 0.89 -3.37 12.42
N ASP A 41 0.98 -2.71 11.27
CA ASP A 41 2.24 -2.39 10.60
C ASP A 41 2.44 -0.88 10.66
N PHE A 42 3.62 -0.43 11.07
CA PHE A 42 3.92 0.99 11.18
C PHE A 42 5.37 1.33 10.89
N VAL A 43 5.63 2.60 10.59
CA VAL A 43 6.98 3.12 10.34
C VAL A 43 7.34 4.11 11.44
N LEU A 44 8.53 3.92 12.00
CA LEU A 44 9.15 4.80 12.98
C LEU A 44 10.25 5.62 12.29
N LEU A 45 10.30 6.91 12.58
CA LEU A 45 11.27 7.88 12.05
C LEU A 45 11.99 8.56 13.21
N ASP A 46 13.31 8.60 13.20
CA ASP A 46 14.08 9.31 14.23
C ASP A 46 14.38 10.76 13.86
N VAL A 47 15.02 11.47 14.79
CA VAL A 47 15.41 12.87 14.63
C VAL A 47 16.49 13.07 13.55
N GLU A 48 17.25 12.02 13.23
CA GLU A 48 18.29 12.03 12.18
C GLU A 48 17.72 11.71 10.79
N GLY A 49 16.43 11.36 10.71
CA GLY A 49 15.76 11.03 9.44
C GLY A 49 15.89 9.56 9.03
N HIS A 50 16.43 8.69 9.88
CA HIS A 50 16.43 7.26 9.61
C HIS A 50 15.08 6.66 9.99
N ALA A 51 14.65 5.65 9.23
CA ALA A 51 13.37 5.01 9.44
C ALA A 51 13.50 3.50 9.55
N ILE A 52 12.62 2.90 10.35
CA ILE A 52 12.53 1.46 10.50
C ILE A 52 11.06 1.02 10.52
N GLU A 53 10.78 -0.13 9.91
CA GLU A 53 9.47 -0.76 10.07
C GLU A 53 9.31 -1.35 11.45
N ALA A 54 8.08 -1.35 11.94
CA ALA A 54 7.71 -1.96 13.19
C ALA A 54 6.34 -2.64 13.06
N GLN A 55 6.08 -3.65 13.89
CA GLN A 55 4.80 -4.33 13.92
C GLN A 55 4.31 -4.66 15.34
N VAL A 56 2.99 -4.64 15.50
CA VAL A 56 2.30 -5.23 16.66
C VAL A 56 1.61 -6.52 16.23
N PRO A 57 2.02 -7.69 16.75
CA PRO A 57 1.33 -8.96 16.49
C PRO A 57 -0.10 -8.97 17.04
N GLN A 58 -0.98 -9.77 16.44
CA GLN A 58 -2.41 -9.90 16.78
C GLN A 58 -2.70 -9.90 18.29
N GLN A 59 -2.00 -10.76 19.03
CA GLN A 59 -2.16 -10.98 20.47
C GLN A 59 -1.85 -9.75 21.35
N HIS A 60 -1.29 -8.69 20.77
CA HIS A 60 -0.93 -7.46 21.47
C HIS A 60 -1.67 -6.22 20.93
N ILE A 61 -2.51 -6.36 19.91
CA ILE A 61 -3.22 -5.24 19.27
C ILE A 61 -4.09 -4.48 20.28
N SER A 62 -4.91 -5.18 21.07
CA SER A 62 -5.82 -4.57 22.05
C SER A 62 -5.09 -3.66 23.05
N ARG A 63 -3.84 -3.98 23.39
CA ARG A 63 -3.01 -3.18 24.28
C ARG A 63 -2.41 -1.94 23.60
N PHE A 64 -2.00 -2.05 22.34
CA PHE A 64 -1.20 -1.00 21.69
C PHE A 64 -2.01 -0.10 20.76
N LEU A 65 -3.04 -0.60 20.08
CA LEU A 65 -3.85 0.20 19.15
C LEU A 65 -4.38 1.49 19.78
N PRO A 66 -4.93 1.51 21.02
CA PRO A 66 -5.42 2.75 21.63
C PRO A 66 -4.30 3.75 22.01
N ARG A 67 -3.04 3.31 22.03
CA ARG A 67 -1.88 4.09 22.48
C ARG A 67 -1.03 4.63 21.34
N LEU A 68 -1.14 4.03 20.16
CA LEU A 68 -0.37 4.38 18.97
C LEU A 68 -1.16 5.37 18.12
N LYS A 69 -0.61 6.56 17.95
CA LYS A 69 -1.19 7.64 17.16
C LYS A 69 -0.17 8.07 16.11
N GLU A 70 -0.60 8.08 14.86
CA GLU A 70 0.21 8.67 13.78
C GLU A 70 0.59 10.12 14.09
N GLY A 71 1.78 10.52 13.67
CA GLY A 71 2.37 11.83 13.91
C GLY A 71 2.98 12.01 15.31
N THR A 72 2.70 11.12 16.26
CA THR A 72 3.19 11.24 17.65
C THR A 72 4.61 10.69 17.80
N VAL A 73 5.43 11.36 18.61
CA VAL A 73 6.78 10.91 18.95
C VAL A 73 6.75 10.09 20.23
N TYR A 74 7.44 8.96 20.23
CA TYR A 74 7.45 8.03 21.34
C TYR A 74 8.87 7.68 21.77
N PHE A 75 9.01 7.44 23.07
CA PHE A 75 10.05 6.55 23.56
C PHE A 75 9.56 5.11 23.50
N VAL A 76 10.36 4.23 22.90
CA VAL A 76 10.05 2.79 22.79
C VAL A 76 11.20 1.98 23.37
N GLU A 77 10.87 1.03 24.25
CA GLU A 77 11.82 0.18 24.98
C GLU A 77 11.31 -1.27 25.05
N PHE A 78 12.23 -2.22 25.26
CA PHE A 78 11.92 -3.65 25.43
C PHE A 78 11.16 -4.25 24.23
N PHE A 79 11.58 -3.87 23.03
CA PHE A 79 11.08 -4.42 21.77
C PHE A 79 12.02 -5.52 21.26
N GLN A 80 11.50 -6.37 20.38
CA GLN A 80 12.30 -7.37 19.68
C GLN A 80 12.81 -6.80 18.35
N VAL A 81 14.03 -7.14 17.98
CA VAL A 81 14.58 -6.86 16.64
C VAL A 81 14.56 -8.16 15.83
N VAL A 82 13.99 -8.12 14.63
CA VAL A 82 13.90 -9.27 13.72
C VAL A 82 14.37 -8.86 12.32
N PRO A 83 14.79 -9.79 11.45
CA PRO A 83 15.07 -9.46 10.05
C PRO A 83 13.87 -8.78 9.38
N CYS A 84 14.14 -7.82 8.48
CA CYS A 84 13.08 -7.15 7.73
C CYS A 84 12.31 -8.14 6.83
N ARG A 85 11.13 -7.72 6.37
CA ARG A 85 10.34 -8.50 5.41
C ARG A 85 11.05 -8.61 4.07
N THR A 86 10.70 -9.63 3.29
CA THR A 86 11.23 -9.82 1.93
C THR A 86 10.42 -9.11 0.86
N ASN A 87 9.19 -8.69 1.17
CA ASN A 87 8.29 -8.02 0.24
C ASN A 87 7.56 -6.87 0.92
N TYR A 88 7.21 -5.88 0.10
CA TYR A 88 6.45 -4.69 0.44
C TYR A 88 7.03 -3.94 1.64
N ARG A 89 8.36 -3.83 1.72
CA ARG A 89 9.01 -2.99 2.72
C ARG A 89 8.70 -1.52 2.43
N ALA A 90 8.21 -0.82 3.43
CA ALA A 90 7.86 0.60 3.36
C ALA A 90 9.09 1.51 3.48
N VAL A 91 10.15 1.04 4.12
CA VAL A 91 11.44 1.72 4.27
C VAL A 91 12.58 0.71 4.17
N SER A 92 13.73 1.15 3.67
CA SER A 92 14.93 0.32 3.59
C SER A 92 15.59 0.20 4.95
N HIS A 93 15.63 -1.01 5.50
CA HIS A 93 16.40 -1.37 6.69
C HIS A 93 16.63 -2.88 6.71
N THR A 94 17.76 -3.34 7.25
CA THR A 94 18.07 -4.80 7.35
C THR A 94 17.21 -5.51 8.40
N TYR A 95 16.73 -4.75 9.38
CA TYR A 95 15.91 -5.23 10.50
C TYR A 95 14.58 -4.49 10.59
N MET A 96 13.64 -5.06 11.32
CA MET A 96 12.41 -4.39 11.75
C MET A 96 12.16 -4.64 13.25
N ILE A 97 11.34 -3.79 13.86
CA ILE A 97 10.95 -3.89 15.26
C ILE A 97 9.67 -4.72 15.39
N LYS A 98 9.60 -5.57 16.42
CA LYS A 98 8.38 -6.32 16.78
C LYS A 98 8.04 -6.08 18.24
N PHE A 99 6.82 -5.64 18.49
CA PHE A 99 6.33 -5.41 19.84
C PHE A 99 5.97 -6.73 20.51
N THR A 100 6.22 -6.78 21.81
CA THR A 100 5.96 -7.92 22.69
C THR A 100 5.10 -7.49 23.87
N CYS A 101 4.73 -8.43 24.74
CA CYS A 101 4.09 -8.11 26.03
C CYS A 101 4.99 -7.25 26.95
N HIS A 102 6.30 -7.18 26.72
CA HIS A 102 7.23 -6.38 27.52
C HIS A 102 7.47 -4.98 26.94
N THR A 103 7.10 -4.75 25.68
CA THR A 103 7.35 -3.47 25.01
C THR A 103 6.65 -2.32 25.74
N ARG A 104 7.42 -1.27 26.03
CA ARG A 104 6.95 -0.03 26.64
C ARG A 104 6.96 1.08 25.61
N VAL A 105 5.87 1.83 25.55
CA VAL A 105 5.67 2.96 24.66
C VAL A 105 5.19 4.14 25.50
N THR A 106 5.95 5.24 25.46
CA THR A 106 5.65 6.47 26.22
C THR A 106 5.67 7.65 25.25
N GLU A 107 4.59 8.43 25.21
CA GLU A 107 4.52 9.65 24.38
C GLU A 107 5.60 10.65 24.81
N PHE A 108 6.26 11.27 23.84
CA PHE A 108 7.24 12.33 24.02
C PHE A 108 6.71 13.63 23.43
N ASN A 109 6.08 14.44 24.28
CA ASN A 109 5.38 15.66 23.87
C ASN A 109 6.30 16.86 23.63
N ALA A 110 7.57 16.79 24.03
CA ALA A 110 8.55 17.87 23.88
C ALA A 110 9.47 17.68 22.66
N ALA A 111 9.00 16.97 21.62
CA ALA A 111 9.76 16.80 20.40
C ALA A 111 9.96 18.16 19.69
N PRO A 112 11.18 18.47 19.20
CA PRO A 112 11.43 19.75 18.56
C PRO A 112 10.62 19.89 17.26
N PRO A 113 10.26 21.13 16.85
CA PRO A 113 9.55 21.37 15.59
C PRO A 113 10.31 20.87 14.35
N THR A 114 11.64 20.77 14.45
CA THR A 114 12.54 20.24 13.42
C THR A 114 12.51 18.72 13.29
N PHE A 115 11.84 18.00 14.21
CA PHE A 115 11.75 16.54 14.15
C PHE A 115 11.04 16.13 12.85
N PRO A 116 11.69 15.35 11.96
CA PRO A 116 11.15 14.96 10.66
C PRO A 116 9.73 14.39 10.75
N LYS A 117 8.87 14.76 9.79
CA LYS A 117 7.44 14.39 9.79
C LYS A 117 7.13 13.16 8.94
N TYR A 118 7.84 13.00 7.84
CA TYR A 118 7.56 12.01 6.82
C TYR A 118 8.80 11.15 6.61
N ALA A 119 8.65 9.83 6.71
CA ALA A 119 9.70 8.88 6.32
C ALA A 119 9.48 8.52 4.86
N TYR A 120 10.33 9.04 3.96
CA TYR A 120 10.19 8.83 2.52
C TYR A 120 11.53 8.71 1.81
N THR A 121 11.52 8.05 0.66
CA THR A 121 12.62 8.05 -0.31
C THR A 121 12.03 8.16 -1.71
N LEU A 122 12.09 9.35 -2.29
CA LEU A 122 11.42 9.66 -3.55
C LEU A 122 12.05 8.90 -4.72
N ALA A 123 11.20 8.21 -5.47
CA ALA A 123 11.51 7.64 -6.76
C ALA A 123 10.95 8.55 -7.87
N SER A 124 11.80 8.86 -8.86
CA SER A 124 11.37 9.50 -10.11
C SER A 124 10.46 8.56 -10.91
N PHE A 125 9.71 9.10 -11.87
CA PHE A 125 8.88 8.27 -12.75
C PHE A 125 9.71 7.26 -13.55
N ASP A 126 10.93 7.64 -13.97
CA ASP A 126 11.87 6.74 -14.63
C ASP A 126 12.32 5.59 -13.71
N THR A 127 12.60 5.89 -12.44
CA THR A 127 12.89 4.87 -11.42
C THR A 127 11.68 3.97 -11.14
N LEU A 128 10.46 4.51 -11.20
CA LEU A 128 9.25 3.71 -11.02
C LEU A 128 9.03 2.74 -12.19
N ARG A 129 9.39 3.12 -13.42
CA ARG A 129 9.37 2.20 -14.58
C ARG A 129 10.27 0.99 -14.38
N THR A 130 11.46 1.17 -13.81
CA THR A 130 12.37 0.05 -13.51
C THR A 130 11.88 -0.83 -12.36
N ARG A 131 10.83 -0.40 -11.65
CA ARG A 131 10.23 -1.11 -10.50
C ARG A 131 8.83 -1.66 -10.82
N ILE A 132 8.40 -1.68 -12.08
CA ILE A 132 7.14 -2.31 -12.47
C ILE A 132 7.16 -3.77 -12.02
N ASP A 133 6.12 -4.15 -11.27
CA ASP A 133 5.96 -5.49 -10.68
C ASP A 133 7.08 -5.93 -9.70
N TYR A 134 7.99 -5.02 -9.34
CA TYR A 134 8.92 -5.22 -8.24
C TYR A 134 8.19 -5.12 -6.90
N THR A 135 8.22 -6.20 -6.12
CA THR A 135 7.48 -6.28 -4.86
C THR A 135 8.35 -6.32 -3.61
N ALA A 136 9.68 -6.26 -3.73
CA ALA A 136 10.54 -6.34 -2.54
C ALA A 136 10.39 -5.08 -1.68
N ASP A 137 10.43 -3.92 -2.34
CA ASP A 137 10.29 -2.59 -1.73
C ASP A 137 9.13 -1.82 -2.34
N MET A 138 8.38 -1.12 -1.49
CA MET A 138 7.48 -0.08 -1.94
C MET A 138 8.30 1.17 -2.29
N SER A 139 7.71 2.02 -3.11
CA SER A 139 8.31 3.29 -3.51
C SER A 139 7.52 4.46 -2.92
N ASP A 140 8.15 5.62 -2.88
CA ASP A 140 7.47 6.88 -2.59
C ASP A 140 7.65 7.79 -3.81
N THR A 141 6.70 8.67 -4.09
CA THR A 141 6.84 9.62 -5.20
C THR A 141 6.10 10.91 -4.90
N ILE A 142 6.38 11.95 -5.68
CA ILE A 142 5.79 13.26 -5.52
C ILE A 142 5.47 13.85 -6.89
N GLY A 143 4.35 14.55 -7.00
CA GLY A 143 3.97 15.21 -8.25
C GLY A 143 2.84 16.21 -8.06
N ARG A 144 2.63 17.08 -9.05
CA ARG A 144 1.48 17.98 -9.10
C ARG A 144 0.24 17.19 -9.54
N ILE A 145 -0.87 17.33 -8.82
CA ILE A 145 -2.15 16.77 -9.24
C ILE A 145 -2.63 17.49 -10.50
N VAL A 146 -3.00 16.73 -11.52
CA VAL A 146 -3.50 17.23 -12.81
C VAL A 146 -5.02 17.05 -12.88
N SER A 147 -5.51 15.86 -12.59
CA SER A 147 -6.94 15.58 -12.60
C SER A 147 -7.31 14.48 -11.62
N VAL A 148 -8.59 14.40 -11.28
CA VAL A 148 -9.16 13.42 -10.36
C VAL A 148 -10.44 12.87 -10.99
N GLU A 149 -10.71 11.58 -10.79
CA GLU A 149 -11.96 10.94 -11.19
C GLU A 149 -12.86 10.68 -9.96
N PRO A 150 -14.19 10.59 -10.15
CA PRO A 150 -15.10 10.17 -9.08
C PRO A 150 -14.67 8.85 -8.44
N ALA A 151 -14.95 8.66 -7.15
CA ALA A 151 -14.73 7.36 -6.54
C ALA A 151 -15.78 6.38 -7.10
N THR A 152 -15.33 5.23 -7.58
CA THR A 152 -16.18 4.16 -8.09
C THR A 152 -15.95 2.87 -7.28
N THR A 153 -16.59 1.78 -7.69
CA THR A 153 -16.43 0.46 -7.06
C THR A 153 -15.88 -0.52 -8.07
N ALA A 154 -14.85 -1.26 -7.68
CA ALA A 154 -14.30 -2.38 -8.43
C ALA A 154 -14.49 -3.70 -7.66
N TYR A 155 -14.64 -4.80 -8.39
CA TYR A 155 -14.71 -6.14 -7.80
C TYR A 155 -13.35 -6.82 -7.89
N VAL A 156 -12.78 -7.14 -6.74
CA VAL A 156 -11.48 -7.81 -6.63
C VAL A 156 -11.68 -9.09 -5.82
N LYS A 157 -11.48 -10.25 -6.47
CA LYS A 157 -11.74 -11.58 -5.88
C LYS A 157 -13.16 -11.71 -5.27
N GLY A 158 -14.16 -11.16 -5.93
CA GLY A 158 -15.55 -11.17 -5.46
C GLY A 158 -15.87 -10.13 -4.36
N LEU A 159 -14.88 -9.40 -3.85
CA LEU A 159 -15.08 -8.33 -2.86
C LEU A 159 -15.22 -6.98 -3.56
N LYS A 160 -16.23 -6.20 -3.16
CA LYS A 160 -16.37 -4.80 -3.57
C LYS A 160 -15.31 -3.94 -2.87
N LYS A 161 -14.50 -3.22 -3.64
CA LYS A 161 -13.51 -2.27 -3.12
C LYS A 161 -13.71 -0.91 -3.80
N ALA A 162 -13.72 0.15 -3.00
CA ALA A 162 -13.72 1.51 -3.53
C ALA A 162 -12.41 1.75 -4.29
N ILE A 163 -12.49 2.44 -5.41
CA ILE A 163 -11.34 2.79 -6.25
C ILE A 163 -11.47 4.26 -6.67
N ARG A 164 -10.33 4.97 -6.71
CA ARG A 164 -10.28 6.33 -7.24
C ARG A 164 -9.02 6.50 -8.08
N HIS A 165 -9.22 7.04 -9.28
CA HIS A 165 -8.16 7.37 -10.21
C HIS A 165 -7.84 8.86 -10.10
N LEU A 166 -6.57 9.19 -10.17
CA LEU A 166 -6.09 10.56 -10.32
C LEU A 166 -4.80 10.56 -11.14
N TYR A 167 -4.39 11.72 -11.62
CA TYR A 167 -3.19 11.86 -12.43
C TYR A 167 -2.25 12.85 -11.78
N ILE A 168 -0.97 12.47 -11.67
CA ILE A 168 0.09 13.35 -11.16
C ILE A 168 1.17 13.57 -12.21
N SER A 169 1.78 14.75 -12.18
CA SER A 169 2.83 15.14 -13.12
C SER A 169 4.12 15.58 -12.41
N ASP A 170 5.26 15.17 -12.95
CA ASP A 170 6.60 15.68 -12.60
C ASP A 170 6.97 16.94 -13.43
N GLY A 171 6.09 17.34 -14.34
CA GLY A 171 6.24 18.45 -15.28
C GLY A 171 6.77 18.05 -16.66
N ARG A 172 7.22 16.80 -16.86
CA ARG A 172 7.57 16.25 -18.18
C ARG A 172 6.43 15.40 -18.71
N GLU A 173 5.81 14.63 -17.84
CA GLU A 173 4.71 13.74 -18.18
C GLU A 173 3.71 13.62 -17.03
N SER A 174 2.61 12.91 -17.27
CA SER A 174 1.60 12.60 -16.26
C SER A 174 1.43 11.08 -16.17
N ILE A 175 1.30 10.57 -14.95
CA ILE A 175 1.05 9.14 -14.70
C ILE A 175 -0.23 8.95 -13.90
N GLU A 176 -0.86 7.80 -14.12
CA GLU A 176 -2.07 7.40 -13.41
C GLU A 176 -1.73 6.87 -12.00
N VAL A 177 -2.45 7.36 -11.01
CA VAL A 177 -2.44 6.89 -9.63
C VAL A 177 -3.79 6.26 -9.32
N VAL A 178 -3.77 5.09 -8.70
CA VAL A 178 -4.97 4.42 -8.20
C VAL A 178 -4.92 4.26 -6.70
N LEU A 179 -5.90 4.87 -6.04
CA LEU A 179 -6.16 4.73 -4.61
C LEU A 179 -7.23 3.66 -4.40
N TRP A 180 -7.11 2.91 -3.30
CA TRP A 180 -7.99 1.79 -2.97
C TRP A 180 -8.64 1.96 -1.61
N SER A 181 -9.86 1.43 -1.46
CA SER A 181 -10.59 1.33 -0.20
C SER A 181 -10.62 2.68 0.53
N ARG A 182 -10.15 2.74 1.79
CA ARG A 182 -10.11 3.96 2.61
C ARG A 182 -9.42 5.13 1.90
N GLN A 183 -8.32 4.88 1.19
CA GLN A 183 -7.59 5.93 0.49
C GLN A 183 -8.43 6.57 -0.62
N ALA A 184 -9.26 5.78 -1.30
CA ALA A 184 -10.14 6.28 -2.36
C ALA A 184 -11.30 7.09 -1.77
N THR A 185 -11.92 6.60 -0.70
CA THR A 185 -13.10 7.22 -0.09
C THR A 185 -12.78 8.48 0.69
N GLU A 186 -11.63 8.52 1.38
CA GLU A 186 -11.22 9.68 2.20
C GLU A 186 -10.49 10.76 1.40
N PHE A 187 -10.15 10.51 0.12
CA PHE A 187 -9.43 11.49 -0.69
C PHE A 187 -10.27 12.75 -0.90
N PRO A 188 -9.78 13.95 -0.53
CA PRO A 188 -10.59 15.17 -0.51
C PRO A 188 -10.60 15.87 -1.89
N ALA A 189 -11.15 15.21 -2.91
CA ALA A 189 -11.10 15.64 -4.31
C ALA A 189 -11.70 17.04 -4.53
N GLU A 190 -12.88 17.30 -3.99
CA GLU A 190 -13.60 18.55 -4.12
C GLU A 190 -12.79 19.71 -3.55
N LYS A 191 -12.20 19.50 -2.36
CA LYS A 191 -11.32 20.47 -1.70
C LYS A 191 -10.04 20.71 -2.50
N ILE A 192 -9.45 19.67 -3.08
CA ILE A 192 -8.25 19.78 -3.93
C ILE A 192 -8.55 20.64 -5.16
N ILE A 193 -9.69 20.42 -5.80
CA ILE A 193 -10.12 21.19 -6.98
C ILE A 193 -10.29 22.66 -6.62
N GLU A 194 -10.93 22.96 -5.48
CA GLU A 194 -11.08 24.35 -5.03
C GLU A 194 -9.72 25.01 -4.75
N LEU A 195 -8.86 24.34 -3.99
CA LEU A 195 -7.52 24.85 -3.66
C LEU A 195 -6.63 25.04 -4.90
N SER A 196 -6.85 24.25 -5.96
CA SER A 196 -6.06 24.32 -7.18
C SER A 196 -6.28 25.59 -8.00
N LYS A 197 -7.35 26.35 -7.71
CA LYS A 197 -7.60 27.66 -8.34
C LYS A 197 -6.57 28.71 -7.95
N GLU A 198 -6.01 28.60 -6.75
CA GLU A 198 -5.07 29.59 -6.21
C GLU A 198 -3.61 29.22 -6.47
N LYS A 199 -3.28 27.93 -6.37
CA LYS A 199 -1.90 27.45 -6.48
C LYS A 199 -1.82 25.98 -6.90
N PRO A 200 -0.68 25.54 -7.48
CA PRO A 200 -0.44 24.14 -7.76
C PRO A 200 -0.62 23.26 -6.52
N ILE A 201 -1.29 22.12 -6.69
CA ILE A 201 -1.47 21.14 -5.62
C ILE A 201 -0.47 20.00 -5.80
N ILE A 202 0.44 19.86 -4.85
CA ILE A 202 1.45 18.81 -4.82
C ILE A 202 0.96 17.66 -3.94
N LEU A 203 1.10 16.43 -4.44
CA LEU A 203 0.78 15.21 -3.74
C LEU A 203 2.07 14.43 -3.50
N LEU A 204 2.39 14.21 -2.23
CA LEU A 204 3.37 13.21 -1.81
C LEU A 204 2.64 11.90 -1.57
N LEU A 205 3.07 10.83 -2.24
CA LEU A 205 2.55 9.48 -2.10
C LEU A 205 3.62 8.60 -1.48
N LEU A 206 3.30 7.95 -0.38
CA LEU A 206 4.18 7.06 0.35
C LEU A 206 3.69 5.61 0.24
N GLY A 207 4.59 4.64 0.10
CA GLY A 207 4.23 3.21 0.09
C GLY A 207 3.42 2.78 -1.14
N ILE A 208 3.79 3.25 -2.33
CA ILE A 208 3.17 2.87 -3.60
C ILE A 208 3.86 1.68 -4.26
N ILE A 209 3.13 1.04 -5.18
CA ILE A 209 3.64 -0.03 -6.04
C ILE A 209 3.49 0.40 -7.51
N ALA A 210 4.54 0.21 -8.31
CA ALA A 210 4.51 0.46 -9.74
C ALA A 210 3.95 -0.75 -10.51
N LYS A 211 3.12 -0.45 -11.50
CA LYS A 211 2.43 -1.40 -12.37
C LYS A 211 2.48 -0.93 -13.82
N SER A 212 2.23 -1.86 -14.74
CA SER A 212 2.00 -1.56 -16.14
C SER A 212 0.55 -1.83 -16.51
N ARG A 213 -0.07 -0.92 -17.25
CA ARG A 213 -1.34 -1.15 -17.94
C ARG A 213 -1.18 -0.63 -19.36
N GLU A 214 -1.44 -1.50 -20.35
CA GLU A 214 -1.33 -1.14 -21.77
C GLU A 214 0.05 -0.54 -22.13
N GLY A 215 1.11 -1.03 -21.47
CA GLY A 215 2.48 -0.55 -21.67
C GLY A 215 2.83 0.77 -20.98
N GLN A 216 1.88 1.41 -20.28
CA GLN A 216 2.10 2.67 -19.57
C GLN A 216 2.34 2.46 -18.07
N LEU A 217 3.18 3.33 -17.49
CA LEU A 217 3.42 3.36 -16.06
C LEU A 217 2.16 3.79 -15.32
N LYS A 218 1.77 2.97 -14.34
CA LYS A 218 0.71 3.23 -13.38
C LYS A 218 1.24 2.99 -11.99
N ILE A 219 0.80 3.79 -11.02
CA ILE A 219 1.10 3.55 -9.61
C ILE A 219 -0.17 3.25 -8.83
N GLN A 220 -0.05 2.37 -7.83
CA GLN A 220 -1.15 1.96 -6.98
C GLN A 220 -0.78 2.15 -5.52
N GLY A 221 -1.73 2.66 -4.73
CA GLY A 221 -1.60 2.66 -3.27
C GLY A 221 -1.57 1.22 -2.74
N SER A 222 -0.57 0.91 -1.92
CA SER A 222 -0.58 -0.32 -1.10
C SER A 222 -1.54 -0.17 0.09
N MET A 223 -1.69 -1.23 0.90
CA MET A 223 -2.48 -1.16 2.14
C MET A 223 -1.89 -0.22 3.21
N SER A 224 -0.59 0.10 3.10
CA SER A 224 0.09 1.07 3.97
C SER A 224 0.35 2.40 3.27
N CYS A 225 -0.22 2.60 2.08
CA CYS A 225 -0.05 3.86 1.37
C CYS A 225 -0.69 5.01 2.14
N GLN A 226 0.05 6.12 2.17
CA GLN A 226 -0.40 7.40 2.68
C GLN A 226 -0.16 8.46 1.63
N TYR A 227 -0.98 9.51 1.67
CA TYR A 227 -0.79 10.67 0.82
C TYR A 227 -0.82 11.96 1.65
N HIS A 228 -0.03 12.94 1.24
CA HIS A 228 0.01 14.26 1.86
C HIS A 228 -0.11 15.33 0.79
N ILE A 229 -1.05 16.25 0.99
CA ILE A 229 -1.34 17.35 0.08
C ILE A 229 -0.55 18.58 0.54
N ASN A 230 0.22 19.17 -0.37
CA ASN A 230 1.12 20.31 -0.12
C ASN A 230 1.95 20.13 1.18
N PRO A 231 2.69 19.02 1.34
CA PRO A 231 3.50 18.80 2.52
C PRO A 231 4.58 19.90 2.63
N ALA A 232 4.88 20.33 3.85
CA ALA A 232 5.92 21.31 4.13
C ALA A 232 7.32 20.67 4.06
N ILE A 233 7.75 20.29 2.85
CA ILE A 233 9.06 19.71 2.54
C ILE A 233 9.71 20.45 1.36
N PRO A 234 11.05 20.47 1.25
CA PRO A 234 11.77 21.19 0.19
C PRO A 234 11.33 20.81 -1.23
N GLU A 235 11.07 19.54 -1.47
CA GLU A 235 10.72 18.99 -2.78
C GLU A 235 9.33 19.46 -3.23
N ALA A 236 8.38 19.54 -2.30
CA ALA A 236 7.06 20.10 -2.58
C ALA A 236 7.15 21.60 -2.88
N ALA A 237 7.94 22.35 -2.11
CA ALA A 237 8.18 23.77 -2.38
C ALA A 237 8.84 23.99 -3.75
N ALA A 238 9.81 23.15 -4.11
CA ALA A 238 10.45 23.20 -5.42
C ALA A 238 9.46 22.95 -6.58
N LEU A 239 8.55 21.98 -6.43
CA LEU A 239 7.50 21.74 -7.42
C LEU A 239 6.49 22.89 -7.48
N ILE A 240 6.06 23.44 -6.35
CA ILE A 240 5.18 24.62 -6.33
C ILE A 240 5.80 25.77 -7.11
N ASN A 241 7.07 26.10 -6.83
CA ASN A 241 7.80 27.16 -7.52
C ASN A 241 7.91 26.87 -9.03
N LYS A 242 8.25 25.63 -9.41
CA LYS A 242 8.32 25.20 -10.81
C LYS A 242 6.98 25.41 -11.55
N PHE A 243 5.86 25.12 -10.90
CA PHE A 243 4.53 25.18 -11.51
C PHE A 243 3.81 26.52 -11.33
N THR A 244 4.37 27.47 -10.57
CA THR A 244 3.72 28.78 -10.35
C THR A 244 3.55 29.57 -11.65
N GLY A 245 4.48 29.43 -12.61
CA GLY A 245 4.36 30.02 -13.95
C GLY A 245 3.44 29.26 -14.92
N PHE A 246 2.94 28.08 -14.51
CA PHE A 246 2.08 27.21 -15.30
C PHE A 246 0.83 26.82 -14.48
N PRO A 247 -0.04 27.79 -14.14
CA PRO A 247 -1.22 27.53 -13.34
C PRO A 247 -2.08 26.47 -14.02
N HIS A 248 -2.39 25.41 -13.26
CA HIS A 248 -3.23 24.31 -13.71
C HIS A 248 -4.29 24.07 -12.65
N GLN A 249 -5.53 24.33 -13.00
CA GLN A 249 -6.66 23.97 -12.16
C GLN A 249 -6.92 22.46 -12.31
N VAL A 250 -6.98 21.76 -11.18
CA VAL A 250 -7.32 20.34 -11.17
C VAL A 250 -8.73 20.17 -11.71
N THR A 251 -8.90 19.29 -12.71
CA THR A 251 -10.19 19.03 -13.33
C THR A 251 -10.73 17.68 -12.89
N TRP A 252 -12.06 17.56 -12.88
CA TRP A 252 -12.70 16.26 -12.92
C TRP A 252 -12.45 15.64 -14.31
N THR A 253 -11.97 14.40 -14.34
CA THR A 253 -11.84 13.60 -15.55
C THR A 253 -12.59 12.29 -15.41
N GLY A 254 -12.89 11.66 -16.55
CA GLY A 254 -13.84 10.56 -16.62
C GLY A 254 -15.27 11.10 -16.55
N ALA A 255 -16.13 10.64 -17.45
CA ALA A 255 -17.55 10.65 -17.12
C ALA A 255 -17.72 9.89 -15.79
N ALA A 256 -18.88 9.95 -15.16
CA ALA A 256 -19.33 8.80 -14.39
C ALA A 256 -19.53 7.60 -15.35
N THR A 257 -18.49 7.19 -16.08
CA THR A 257 -18.26 5.81 -16.43
C THR A 257 -18.07 5.14 -15.09
N SER A 258 -19.21 4.78 -14.52
CA SER A 258 -19.35 3.42 -14.06
C SER A 258 -18.63 2.53 -15.10
N SER A 259 -17.35 2.24 -14.86
CA SER A 259 -16.87 0.89 -15.06
C SER A 259 -17.53 0.01 -13.99
N SER A 260 -18.85 0.16 -13.77
CA SER A 260 -19.65 -1.03 -13.81
C SER A 260 -19.37 -1.59 -15.22
N SER A 261 -18.46 -2.54 -15.29
CA SER A 261 -18.94 -3.79 -15.86
C SER A 261 -20.24 -4.06 -15.10
N ASP A 262 -21.37 -3.57 -15.63
CA ASP A 262 -22.68 -3.77 -15.03
C ASP A 262 -22.73 -5.24 -14.69
N ILE A 263 -22.88 -5.53 -13.41
CA ILE A 263 -22.95 -6.92 -13.00
C ILE A 263 -24.26 -7.42 -13.55
N MET A 264 -24.14 -8.10 -14.68
CA MET A 264 -25.26 -8.68 -15.36
C MET A 264 -25.69 -9.87 -14.54
N THR A 265 -26.81 -9.70 -13.83
CA THR A 265 -27.45 -10.82 -13.16
C THR A 265 -28.11 -11.66 -14.24
N THR A 266 -27.68 -12.91 -14.36
CA THR A 266 -28.14 -13.82 -15.41
C THR A 266 -28.19 -15.26 -14.87
N SER A 267 -28.69 -16.19 -15.66
CA SER A 267 -28.66 -17.62 -15.35
C SER A 267 -27.52 -18.33 -16.09
N VAL A 268 -27.06 -19.45 -15.55
CA VAL A 268 -26.09 -20.33 -16.25
C VAL A 268 -26.63 -20.76 -17.63
N THR A 269 -27.94 -20.94 -17.74
CA THR A 269 -28.62 -21.30 -19.00
C THR A 269 -28.59 -20.19 -20.04
N GLU A 270 -28.59 -18.92 -19.64
CA GLU A 270 -28.48 -17.79 -20.57
C GLU A 270 -27.04 -17.57 -21.01
N LEU A 271 -26.09 -17.65 -20.08
CA LEU A 271 -24.67 -17.62 -20.42
C LEU A 271 -24.27 -18.73 -21.39
N ALA A 272 -24.80 -19.94 -21.21
CA ALA A 272 -24.54 -21.07 -22.10
C ALA A 272 -25.08 -20.87 -23.53
N LYS A 273 -26.03 -19.95 -23.74
CA LYS A 273 -26.56 -19.61 -25.07
C LYS A 273 -25.72 -18.56 -25.80
N LEU A 274 -24.84 -17.85 -25.10
CA LEU A 274 -23.92 -16.89 -25.70
C LEU A 274 -22.80 -17.66 -26.42
N THR A 275 -22.90 -17.75 -27.74
CA THR A 275 -21.95 -18.49 -28.57
C THR A 275 -20.80 -17.63 -29.10
N ASN A 276 -20.93 -16.30 -29.04
CA ASN A 276 -19.92 -15.35 -29.50
C ASN A 276 -18.96 -14.96 -28.36
N PRO A 277 -17.68 -15.34 -28.41
CA PRO A 277 -16.71 -15.03 -27.35
C PRO A 277 -16.49 -13.53 -27.15
N HIS A 278 -16.72 -12.70 -28.17
CA HIS A 278 -16.57 -11.25 -28.08
C HIS A 278 -17.70 -10.58 -27.28
N GLU A 279 -18.86 -11.23 -27.13
CA GLU A 279 -19.97 -10.74 -26.29
C GLU A 279 -19.75 -11.07 -24.80
N LEU A 280 -18.83 -11.99 -24.50
CA LEU A 280 -18.48 -12.40 -23.15
C LEU A 280 -17.26 -11.63 -22.60
N TYR A 281 -16.38 -11.18 -23.47
CA TYR A 281 -15.07 -10.64 -23.09
C TYR A 281 -15.20 -9.29 -22.38
N GLY A 282 -14.62 -9.17 -21.18
CA GLY A 282 -14.61 -7.92 -20.39
C GLY A 282 -15.83 -7.68 -19.51
N ASN A 283 -16.85 -8.55 -19.59
CA ASN A 283 -18.07 -8.45 -18.78
C ASN A 283 -17.95 -9.17 -17.44
N ILE A 284 -18.68 -8.70 -16.41
CA ILE A 284 -18.83 -9.38 -15.12
C ILE A 284 -20.28 -9.86 -14.98
N TYR A 285 -20.45 -11.16 -14.75
CA TYR A 285 -21.76 -11.78 -14.56
C TYR A 285 -21.93 -12.26 -13.12
N GLN A 286 -23.13 -12.07 -12.57
CA GLN A 286 -23.54 -12.66 -11.30
C GLN A 286 -24.59 -13.73 -11.58
N VAL A 287 -24.32 -14.95 -11.13
CA VAL A 287 -25.19 -16.10 -11.31
C VAL A 287 -25.51 -16.74 -9.97
N ASN A 288 -26.76 -17.19 -9.79
CA ASN A 288 -27.12 -18.06 -8.68
C ASN A 288 -26.91 -19.51 -9.13
N VAL A 289 -26.08 -20.26 -8.40
CA VAL A 289 -25.73 -21.64 -8.71
C VAL A 289 -25.93 -22.54 -7.51
N VAL A 290 -26.29 -23.80 -7.78
CA VAL A 290 -26.34 -24.87 -6.77
C VAL A 290 -25.19 -25.82 -7.04
N LEU A 291 -24.28 -25.95 -6.08
CA LEU A 291 -23.20 -26.93 -6.13
C LEU A 291 -23.80 -28.33 -6.00
N ARG A 292 -23.74 -29.13 -7.09
CA ARG A 292 -24.26 -30.51 -7.09
C ARG A 292 -23.18 -31.53 -6.80
N THR A 293 -22.03 -31.38 -7.43
CA THR A 293 -20.91 -32.31 -7.33
C THR A 293 -19.60 -31.54 -7.47
N ILE A 294 -18.56 -32.02 -6.80
CA ILE A 294 -17.17 -31.62 -7.04
C ILE A 294 -16.55 -32.75 -7.85
N SER A 295 -15.83 -32.42 -8.94
CA SER A 295 -15.20 -33.43 -9.79
C SER A 295 -14.26 -34.31 -8.98
N PRO A 296 -14.56 -35.62 -8.81
CA PRO A 296 -13.85 -36.47 -7.85
C PRO A 296 -12.38 -36.72 -8.21
N ASN A 297 -12.02 -36.50 -9.48
CA ASN A 297 -10.68 -36.77 -10.02
C ASN A 297 -9.88 -35.50 -10.33
N GLN A 298 -10.29 -34.34 -9.80
CA GLN A 298 -9.52 -33.11 -9.92
C GLN A 298 -9.12 -32.57 -8.55
N PRO A 299 -7.82 -32.29 -8.32
CA PRO A 299 -7.40 -31.66 -7.09
C PRO A 299 -7.98 -30.24 -7.01
N TRP A 300 -8.74 -30.00 -5.95
CA TRP A 300 -9.32 -28.70 -5.59
C TRP A 300 -8.33 -27.81 -4.83
N TRP A 301 -7.11 -28.30 -4.65
CA TRP A 301 -5.99 -27.65 -4.00
C TRP A 301 -4.78 -27.68 -4.93
N TYR A 302 -3.80 -26.83 -4.66
CA TYR A 302 -2.49 -26.89 -5.29
C TYR A 302 -1.40 -26.68 -4.26
N LEU A 303 -0.20 -27.16 -4.57
CA LEU A 303 0.97 -26.85 -3.76
C LEU A 303 1.40 -25.41 -4.03
N GLY A 304 1.28 -24.57 -3.00
CA GLY A 304 1.65 -23.17 -3.05
C GLY A 304 2.89 -22.88 -2.23
N CYS A 305 3.67 -21.90 -2.67
CA CYS A 305 4.86 -21.45 -1.96
C CYS A 305 4.47 -20.79 -0.63
N ILE A 306 5.09 -21.19 0.47
CA ILE A 306 4.78 -20.63 1.80
C ILE A 306 5.02 -19.11 1.91
N LEU A 307 5.88 -18.55 1.04
CA LEU A 307 6.25 -17.14 1.07
C LEU A 307 5.30 -16.24 0.26
N CYS A 308 4.83 -16.72 -0.90
CA CYS A 308 4.10 -15.89 -1.85
C CYS A 308 2.79 -16.50 -2.37
N ARG A 309 2.43 -17.69 -1.88
CA ARG A 309 1.21 -18.44 -2.21
C ARG A 309 1.05 -18.81 -3.69
N LYS A 310 2.06 -18.57 -4.52
CA LYS A 310 2.05 -18.99 -5.93
C LYS A 310 2.30 -20.48 -6.05
N ARG A 311 1.68 -21.10 -7.05
CA ARG A 311 1.90 -22.51 -7.38
C ARG A 311 3.39 -22.80 -7.52
N VAL A 312 3.83 -23.88 -6.89
CA VAL A 312 5.17 -24.39 -7.00
C VAL A 312 5.21 -25.61 -7.92
N PHE A 313 6.40 -25.94 -8.40
CA PHE A 313 6.65 -27.12 -9.21
C PHE A 313 7.71 -27.99 -8.53
N PRO A 314 7.65 -29.33 -8.65
CA PRO A 314 8.68 -30.20 -8.11
C PRO A 314 10.06 -29.89 -8.71
N GLU A 315 11.09 -29.87 -7.88
CA GLU A 315 12.50 -29.73 -8.29
C GLU A 315 13.37 -30.62 -7.37
N GLY A 316 13.75 -31.80 -7.90
CA GLY A 316 14.43 -32.84 -7.13
C GLY A 316 13.56 -33.35 -5.98
N GLU A 317 14.10 -33.37 -4.76
CA GLU A 317 13.38 -33.73 -3.52
C GLU A 317 12.61 -32.55 -2.90
N THR A 318 12.61 -31.39 -3.56
CA THR A 318 11.98 -30.17 -3.07
C THR A 318 10.99 -29.59 -4.08
N TYR A 319 10.49 -28.40 -3.80
CA TYR A 319 9.69 -27.63 -4.73
C TYR A 319 10.46 -26.38 -5.16
N ARG A 320 10.06 -25.75 -6.26
CA ARG A 320 10.54 -24.44 -6.66
C ARG A 320 9.38 -23.52 -6.99
N CYS A 321 9.39 -22.36 -6.36
CA CYS A 321 8.50 -21.27 -6.71
C CYS A 321 9.06 -20.48 -7.89
N PRO A 322 8.34 -20.36 -9.02
CA PRO A 322 8.81 -19.57 -10.17
C PRO A 322 8.88 -18.06 -9.88
N LYS A 323 8.16 -17.58 -8.85
CA LYS A 323 8.12 -16.16 -8.51
C LYS A 323 9.26 -15.72 -7.58
N CYS A 324 9.56 -16.50 -6.55
CA CYS A 324 10.46 -16.08 -5.48
C CYS A 324 11.55 -17.09 -5.14
N SER A 325 11.70 -18.14 -5.96
CA SER A 325 12.69 -19.22 -5.78
C SER A 325 12.60 -19.94 -4.42
N GLY A 326 11.48 -19.81 -3.71
CA GLY A 326 11.25 -20.50 -2.44
C GLY A 326 11.09 -22.01 -2.66
N ASN A 327 11.64 -22.79 -1.74
CA ASN A 327 11.73 -24.25 -1.87
C ASN A 327 10.73 -25.06 -1.01
N LYS A 328 9.92 -24.37 -0.21
CA LYS A 328 8.90 -24.97 0.64
C LYS A 328 7.52 -24.72 0.07
N ALA A 329 6.68 -25.74 0.16
CA ALA A 329 5.31 -25.72 -0.32
C ALA A 329 4.34 -26.30 0.71
N GLU A 330 3.12 -25.81 0.68
CA GLU A 330 2.00 -26.37 1.44
C GLU A 330 0.74 -26.43 0.56
N PRO A 331 -0.20 -27.35 0.82
CA PRO A 331 -1.49 -27.35 0.17
C PRO A 331 -2.23 -26.03 0.45
N ILE A 332 -2.71 -25.39 -0.62
CA ILE A 332 -3.62 -24.23 -0.63
C ILE A 332 -4.87 -24.64 -1.39
#